data_AF-A0A2X4YYA6-F1
#
_entry.id   AF-A0A2X4YYA6-F1
#
_cell.length_a   1.000
_cell.length_b   1.000
_cell.length_c   1.000
_cell.angle_alpha   90.00
_cell.angle_beta   90.00
_cell.angle_gamma   90.00
#
_symmetry.space_group_name_H-M   'P 1'
#
loop_
_entity.id
_entity.type
_entity.pdbx_description
1 polymer ?
#
loop_
_entity_poly.entity_id
_entity_poly.type
_entity_poly.pdbx_seq_one_letter_code
_entity_poly.pdbx_strand_id
1 'polypeptide(L)'
;MRKKIGIFLIVFSLLLALGSLIEFEEDMAFSIFTLFCVSLPLYILGQFLRTSKMEMKRKGKHWLAIYVFCVIILPLIFYTYEKYEDMKWNTISDGKLILYEASSGNLGQLSLGFLLVLLLLIPIRLFSPELKRKRLMSIIIIGIIFIYGGFQYMMWSDYRGVHAEQGLITQKWNGQKHIQSFNEMERIYVQPNLHIGKLSDPSDETQFMWKLIFTNKNGENIIYSYRGLSKNVLDSALQIKGIASKEQITFEVEQMSEKEREWFDFELMLQELEEEPFYHFFEVEDN
;
A
#
# COMPACT_ATOMS: atom_id res chain seq x y z
N MET A 1 14.41 44.99 1.15
CA MET A 1 13.60 44.47 0.02
C MET A 1 14.13 43.12 -0.52
N ARG A 2 15.41 43.03 -0.94
CA ARG A 2 16.04 41.79 -1.46
C ARG A 2 15.84 40.53 -0.61
N LYS A 3 15.98 40.62 0.72
CA LYS A 3 15.75 39.48 1.63
C LYS A 3 14.29 39.00 1.65
N LYS A 4 13.31 39.92 1.59
CA LYS A 4 11.88 39.59 1.55
C LYS A 4 11.53 38.89 0.23
N ILE A 5 12.07 39.38 -0.89
CA ILE A 5 11.94 38.73 -2.20
C ILE A 5 12.54 37.32 -2.18
N GLY A 6 13.72 37.15 -1.58
CA GLY A 6 14.34 35.83 -1.44
C GLY A 6 13.50 34.84 -0.64
N ILE A 7 12.88 35.28 0.47
CA ILE A 7 11.96 34.45 1.26
C ILE A 7 10.71 34.09 0.43
N PHE A 8 10.13 35.06 -0.28
CA PHE A 8 8.98 34.83 -1.15
C PHE A 8 9.30 33.76 -2.22
N LEU A 9 10.45 33.84 -2.89
CA LEU A 9 10.86 32.84 -3.87
C LEU A 9 11.04 31.44 -3.27
N ILE A 10 11.56 31.34 -2.05
CA ILE A 10 11.69 30.05 -1.34
C ILE A 10 10.32 29.46 -1.04
N VAL A 11 9.38 30.25 -0.52
CA VAL A 11 8.01 29.80 -0.23
C VAL A 11 7.30 29.40 -1.51
N PHE A 12 7.41 30.21 -2.56
CA PHE A 12 6.79 29.94 -3.86
C PHE A 12 7.36 28.66 -4.50
N SER A 13 8.67 28.46 -4.42
CA SER A 13 9.33 27.22 -4.84
C SER A 13 8.75 26.00 -4.10
N LEU A 14 8.56 26.07 -2.79
CA LEU A 14 7.96 24.98 -2.01
C LEU A 14 6.52 24.69 -2.45
N LEU A 15 5.72 25.73 -2.71
CA LEU A 15 4.34 25.56 -3.19
C LEU A 15 4.30 24.90 -4.57
N LEU A 16 5.15 25.32 -5.50
CA LEU A 16 5.26 24.68 -6.82
C LEU A 16 5.69 23.22 -6.72
N ALA A 17 6.65 22.94 -5.84
CA ALA A 17 7.11 21.58 -5.58
C ALA A 17 5.98 20.69 -5.04
N LEU A 18 5.23 21.18 -4.06
CA LEU A 18 4.08 20.45 -3.51
C LEU A 18 3.00 20.23 -4.57
N GLY A 19 2.67 21.25 -5.37
CA GLY A 19 1.74 21.12 -6.50
C GLY A 19 2.17 20.04 -7.49
N SER A 20 3.45 20.04 -7.90
CA SER A 20 3.97 19.01 -8.81
C SER A 20 4.01 17.60 -8.22
N LEU A 21 4.03 17.45 -6.89
CA LEU A 21 3.95 16.14 -6.28
C LEU A 21 2.51 15.59 -6.30
N ILE A 22 1.52 16.47 -6.23
CA ILE A 22 0.10 16.10 -6.32
C ILE A 22 -0.23 15.64 -7.75
N GLU A 23 0.30 16.33 -8.76
CA GLU A 23 0.08 16.00 -10.18
C GLU A 23 1.02 14.89 -10.72
N PHE A 24 1.83 14.27 -9.86
CA PHE A 24 2.89 13.35 -10.29
C PHE A 24 2.35 12.10 -10.99
N GLU A 25 1.19 11.60 -10.58
CA GLU A 25 0.54 10.44 -11.21
C GLU A 25 -0.11 10.78 -12.56
N GLU A 26 -0.60 12.01 -12.73
CA GLU A 26 -1.28 12.44 -13.95
C GLU A 26 -0.29 12.79 -15.07
N ASP A 27 0.76 13.55 -14.73
CA ASP A 27 1.82 13.92 -15.67
C ASP A 27 3.18 13.91 -14.98
N MET A 28 3.80 12.74 -14.97
CA MET A 28 5.13 12.52 -14.41
C MET A 28 6.19 13.41 -15.08
N ALA A 29 6.12 13.63 -16.40
CA ALA A 29 7.12 14.38 -17.14
C ALA A 29 7.06 15.87 -16.77
N PHE A 30 5.86 16.45 -16.75
CA PHE A 30 5.63 17.82 -16.31
C PHE A 30 6.02 18.02 -14.84
N SER A 31 5.69 17.06 -13.98
CA SER A 31 6.01 17.11 -12.55
C SER A 31 7.52 17.10 -12.29
N ILE A 32 8.26 16.21 -12.97
CA ILE A 32 9.74 16.18 -12.91
C ILE A 32 10.33 17.49 -13.45
N PHE A 33 9.82 17.99 -14.59
CA PHE A 33 10.29 19.25 -15.15
C PHE A 33 10.08 20.40 -14.17
N THR A 34 8.90 20.51 -13.56
CA THR A 34 8.57 21.56 -12.59
C THR A 34 9.45 21.45 -11.34
N LEU A 35 9.68 20.25 -10.80
CA LEU A 35 10.55 20.03 -9.64
C LEU A 35 11.99 20.48 -9.90
N PHE A 36 12.60 20.02 -11.00
CA PHE A 36 14.03 20.20 -11.25
C PHE A 36 14.39 21.46 -12.03
N CYS A 37 13.56 21.90 -12.99
CA CYS A 37 13.86 23.02 -13.87
C CYS A 37 13.22 24.33 -13.42
N VAL A 38 12.20 24.29 -12.55
CA VAL A 38 11.51 25.51 -12.07
C VAL A 38 11.70 25.68 -10.57
N SER A 39 11.20 24.73 -9.79
CA SER A 39 11.15 24.84 -8.34
C SER A 39 12.54 24.85 -7.70
N LEU A 40 13.41 23.90 -8.06
CA LEU A 40 14.78 23.84 -7.51
C LEU A 40 15.62 25.10 -7.85
N PRO A 41 15.63 25.63 -9.10
CA PRO A 41 16.28 26.89 -9.41
C PRO A 41 15.71 28.08 -8.63
N LEU A 42 14.39 28.17 -8.48
CA LEU A 42 13.74 29.20 -7.67
C LEU A 42 14.17 29.15 -6.21
N TYR A 43 14.28 27.96 -5.63
CA TYR A 43 14.81 27.77 -4.28
C TYR A 43 16.24 28.31 -4.16
N ILE A 44 17.11 27.92 -5.09
CA ILE A 44 18.52 28.32 -5.11
C ILE A 44 18.62 29.85 -5.23
N LEU A 45 17.90 30.46 -6.18
CA LEU A 45 17.83 31.90 -6.36
C LEU A 45 17.32 32.62 -5.11
N GLY A 46 16.24 32.12 -4.50
CA GLY A 46 15.69 32.65 -3.26
C GLY A 46 16.71 32.65 -2.12
N GLN A 47 17.46 31.56 -1.95
CA GLN A 47 18.54 31.49 -0.96
C GLN A 47 19.69 32.46 -1.27
N PHE A 48 20.06 32.65 -2.55
CA PHE A 48 21.07 33.64 -2.97
C PHE A 48 20.65 35.09 -2.70
N LEU A 49 19.35 35.39 -2.75
CA LEU A 49 18.81 36.71 -2.45
C LEU A 49 18.65 36.94 -0.94
N ARG A 50 18.31 35.89 -0.19
CA ARG A 50 18.09 35.94 1.26
C ARG A 50 19.40 36.06 2.06
N THR A 51 20.47 35.43 1.59
CA THR A 51 21.70 35.20 2.38
C THR A 51 22.94 35.83 1.76
N SER A 52 23.98 36.01 2.56
CA SER A 52 25.26 36.52 2.05
C SER A 52 26.03 35.45 1.26
N LYS A 53 26.93 35.86 0.35
CA LYS A 53 27.80 34.91 -0.40
C LYS A 53 28.60 34.00 0.55
N MET A 54 29.03 34.52 1.70
CA MET A 54 29.79 33.76 2.70
C MET A 54 28.92 32.70 3.39
N GLU A 55 27.71 33.06 3.79
CA GLU A 55 26.75 32.10 4.36
C GLU A 55 26.34 31.04 3.35
N MET A 56 26.12 31.41 2.09
CA MET A 56 25.80 30.46 1.03
C MET A 56 26.94 29.45 0.82
N LYS A 57 28.20 29.89 0.79
CA LYS A 57 29.34 28.97 0.71
C LYS A 57 29.41 28.00 1.90
N ARG A 58 29.07 28.47 3.10
CA ARG A 58 29.15 27.68 4.33
C ARG A 58 27.97 26.72 4.52
N LYS A 59 26.75 27.16 4.24
CA LYS A 59 25.49 26.46 4.57
C LYS A 59 24.65 26.06 3.35
N GLY A 60 24.96 26.55 2.15
CA GLY A 60 24.17 26.32 0.94
C GLY A 60 23.96 24.84 0.62
N LYS A 61 25.03 24.01 0.69
CA LYS A 61 24.92 22.56 0.50
C LYS A 61 23.94 21.90 1.49
N HIS A 62 23.93 22.37 2.73
CA HIS A 62 23.06 21.83 3.77
C HIS A 62 21.59 22.23 3.56
N TRP A 63 21.33 23.48 3.18
CA TRP A 63 19.99 23.93 2.82
C TRP A 63 19.45 23.20 1.59
N LEU A 64 20.27 23.04 0.56
CA LEU A 64 19.92 22.26 -0.62
C LEU A 64 19.61 20.80 -0.27
N ALA A 65 20.41 20.17 0.60
CA ALA A 65 20.17 18.80 1.03
C ALA A 65 18.84 18.66 1.79
N ILE A 66 18.50 19.61 2.66
CA ILE A 66 17.19 19.63 3.35
C ILE A 66 16.07 19.77 2.33
N TYR A 67 16.21 20.71 1.37
CA TYR A 67 15.20 20.95 0.36
C TYR A 67 14.93 19.71 -0.50
N VAL A 68 15.98 19.13 -1.09
CA VAL A 68 15.88 17.90 -1.89
C VAL A 68 15.31 16.75 -1.08
N PHE A 69 15.68 16.62 0.20
CA PHE A 69 15.11 15.59 1.05
C PHE A 69 13.60 15.77 1.23
N CYS A 70 13.15 16.95 1.64
CA CYS A 70 11.73 17.20 1.93
C CYS A 70 10.85 17.16 0.67
N VAL A 71 11.36 17.64 -0.46
CA VAL A 71 10.57 17.84 -1.70
C VAL A 71 10.67 16.65 -2.65
N ILE A 72 11.76 15.88 -2.63
CA ILE A 72 11.99 14.83 -3.61
C ILE A 72 12.09 13.47 -2.93
N ILE A 73 13.04 13.31 -2.01
CA ILE A 73 13.35 12.00 -1.42
C ILE A 73 12.18 11.51 -0.56
N LEU A 74 11.63 12.37 0.30
CA LEU A 74 10.58 12.01 1.23
C LEU A 74 9.28 11.59 0.51
N PRO A 75 8.74 12.37 -0.45
CA PRO A 75 7.59 11.94 -1.26
C PRO A 75 7.86 10.66 -2.05
N LEU A 76 9.06 10.51 -2.65
CA LEU A 76 9.42 9.31 -3.40
C LEU A 76 9.42 8.06 -2.50
N ILE A 77 9.92 8.18 -1.27
CA ILE A 77 9.90 7.10 -0.28
C ILE A 77 8.45 6.66 0.00
N PHE A 78 7.53 7.61 0.22
CA PHE A 78 6.11 7.28 0.42
C PHE A 78 5.48 6.67 -0.83
N TYR A 79 5.69 7.29 -1.99
CA TYR A 79 5.19 6.80 -3.28
C TYR A 79 5.64 5.35 -3.55
N THR A 80 6.93 5.06 -3.36
CA THR A 80 7.45 3.71 -3.57
C THR A 80 6.89 2.70 -2.56
N TYR A 81 6.64 3.12 -1.32
CA TYR A 81 6.03 2.25 -0.31
C TYR A 81 4.56 1.95 -0.65
N GLU A 82 3.80 2.96 -1.04
CA GLU A 82 2.38 2.84 -1.38
C GLU A 82 2.16 2.01 -2.64
N LYS A 83 2.94 2.26 -3.70
CA LYS A 83 2.80 1.56 -4.99
C LYS A 83 3.51 0.21 -5.05
N TYR A 84 4.26 -0.19 -4.01
CA TYR A 84 5.05 -1.41 -4.06
C TYR A 84 4.20 -2.66 -4.32
N GLU A 85 3.11 -2.82 -3.58
CA GLU A 85 2.20 -3.96 -3.73
C GLU A 85 1.46 -3.93 -5.07
N ASP A 86 1.04 -2.75 -5.54
CA ASP A 86 0.42 -2.59 -6.86
C ASP A 86 1.38 -2.98 -7.99
N MET A 87 2.64 -2.52 -7.93
CA MET A 87 3.66 -2.87 -8.90
C MET A 87 3.93 -4.37 -8.91
N LYS A 88 4.00 -4.97 -7.72
CA LYS A 88 4.19 -6.41 -7.56
C LYS A 88 3.00 -7.20 -8.12
N TRP A 89 1.78 -6.78 -7.78
CA TRP A 89 0.54 -7.34 -8.30
C TRP A 89 0.50 -7.30 -9.84
N ASN A 90 0.74 -6.14 -10.43
CA ASN A 90 0.74 -5.95 -11.88
C ASN A 90 1.81 -6.79 -12.59
N THR A 91 2.94 -7.05 -11.93
CA THR A 91 4.02 -7.88 -12.50
C THR A 91 3.73 -9.37 -12.37
N ILE A 92 3.09 -9.81 -11.29
CA ILE A 92 2.83 -11.23 -11.00
C ILE A 92 1.53 -11.72 -11.62
N SER A 93 0.54 -10.85 -11.77
CA SER A 93 -0.82 -11.30 -12.08
C SER A 93 -0.96 -11.96 -13.45
N ASP A 94 -0.03 -11.74 -14.41
CA ASP A 94 -0.11 -12.21 -15.80
C ASP A 94 -1.50 -11.99 -16.45
N GLY A 95 -2.33 -11.11 -15.88
CA GLY A 95 -3.76 -10.93 -16.19
C GLY A 95 -4.69 -12.10 -15.80
N LYS A 96 -4.22 -13.14 -15.11
CA LYS A 96 -4.98 -14.37 -14.76
C LYS A 96 -5.14 -14.63 -13.27
N LEU A 97 -4.53 -13.79 -12.43
CA LEU A 97 -4.62 -13.90 -10.99
C LEU A 97 -5.85 -13.10 -10.53
N ILE A 98 -6.73 -13.74 -9.73
CA ILE A 98 -8.05 -13.23 -9.34
C ILE A 98 -8.01 -12.60 -7.94
N LEU A 99 -7.17 -13.13 -7.06
CA LEU A 99 -6.97 -12.65 -5.69
C LEU A 99 -5.51 -12.68 -5.30
N TYR A 100 -5.05 -11.65 -4.61
CA TYR A 100 -3.68 -11.52 -4.16
C TYR A 100 -3.58 -11.05 -2.73
N GLU A 101 -2.74 -11.73 -1.96
CA GLU A 101 -2.34 -11.32 -0.63
C GLU A 101 -0.85 -11.66 -0.40
N ALA A 102 -0.19 -10.93 0.49
CA ALA A 102 1.15 -11.32 0.92
C ALA A 102 1.10 -12.67 1.65
N SER A 103 1.99 -13.61 1.31
CA SER A 103 1.99 -14.95 1.93
C SER A 103 2.42 -14.91 3.40
N SER A 104 3.26 -13.95 3.78
CA SER A 104 3.82 -13.82 5.12
C SER A 104 3.36 -12.52 5.80
N GLY A 105 2.11 -12.52 6.27
CA GLY A 105 1.40 -11.34 6.80
C GLY A 105 2.23 -10.45 7.75
N ASN A 106 2.77 -11.00 8.84
CA ASN A 106 3.51 -10.18 9.83
C ASN A 106 4.93 -9.79 9.36
N LEU A 107 5.53 -10.53 8.43
CA LEU A 107 6.84 -10.19 7.88
C LEU A 107 6.73 -8.97 6.98
N GLY A 108 5.66 -8.86 6.18
CA GLY A 108 5.38 -7.69 5.35
C GLY A 108 5.36 -6.37 6.13
N GLN A 109 4.89 -6.38 7.38
CA GLN A 109 4.84 -5.20 8.25
C GLN A 109 6.22 -4.66 8.66
N LEU A 110 7.28 -5.46 8.58
CA LEU A 110 8.65 -4.99 8.85
C LEU A 110 9.12 -3.94 7.84
N SER A 111 8.57 -3.94 6.63
CA SER A 111 8.84 -2.90 5.62
C SER A 111 8.51 -1.50 6.14
N LEU A 112 7.36 -1.35 6.80
CA LEU A 112 6.92 -0.11 7.45
C LEU A 112 7.88 0.26 8.60
N GLY A 113 8.35 -0.72 9.37
CA GLY A 113 9.34 -0.49 10.42
C GLY A 113 10.64 0.12 9.89
N PHE A 114 11.19 -0.45 8.80
CA PHE A 114 12.37 0.12 8.14
C PHE A 114 12.11 1.54 7.61
N LEU A 115 10.95 1.77 7.01
CA LEU A 115 10.52 3.08 6.52
C LEU A 115 10.53 4.11 7.66
N LEU A 116 9.85 3.81 8.77
CA LEU A 116 9.75 4.70 9.93
C LEU A 116 11.13 5.02 10.53
N VAL A 117 12.02 4.03 10.62
CA VAL A 117 13.38 4.25 11.11
C VAL A 117 14.15 5.19 10.18
N LEU A 118 14.03 5.03 8.85
CA LEU A 118 14.65 5.94 7.88
C LEU A 118 14.06 7.36 7.99
N LEU A 119 12.74 7.47 8.10
CA LEU A 119 12.02 8.73 8.29
C LEU A 119 12.40 9.43 9.60
N LEU A 120 12.87 8.70 10.61
CA LEU A 120 13.37 9.29 11.86
C LEU A 120 14.85 9.69 11.73
N LEU A 121 15.70 8.81 11.22
CA LEU A 121 17.15 9.01 11.20
C LEU A 121 17.59 10.09 10.19
N ILE A 122 16.95 10.19 9.02
CA ILE A 122 17.37 11.14 7.99
C ILE A 122 17.08 12.59 8.41
N PRO A 123 15.90 12.97 8.93
CA PRO A 123 15.68 14.30 9.49
C PRO A 123 16.63 14.60 10.65
N ILE A 124 16.85 13.67 11.58
CA ILE A 124 17.84 13.87 12.66
C ILE A 124 19.22 14.17 12.06
N ARG A 125 19.61 13.51 10.95
CA ARG A 125 20.88 13.78 10.24
C ARG A 125 20.96 15.16 9.62
N LEU A 126 19.85 15.60 9.04
CA LEU A 126 19.76 16.82 8.25
C LEU A 126 19.49 18.05 9.10
N PHE A 127 18.76 17.95 10.21
CA PHE A 127 18.39 19.10 11.04
C PHE A 127 19.25 19.27 12.30
N SER A 128 20.08 18.27 12.66
CA SER A 128 20.99 18.36 13.81
C SER A 128 22.46 18.49 13.37
N PRO A 129 22.91 19.69 12.98
CA PRO A 129 24.28 19.91 12.51
C PRO A 129 25.35 19.76 13.61
N GLU A 130 24.99 19.60 14.87
CA GLU A 130 25.94 19.50 15.99
C GLU A 130 26.21 18.06 16.46
N LEU A 131 25.62 17.07 15.78
CA LEU A 131 25.81 15.66 16.09
C LEU A 131 27.31 15.26 16.08
N LYS A 132 27.82 14.82 17.24
CA LYS A 132 29.22 14.41 17.43
C LYS A 132 29.64 13.24 16.51
N ARG A 133 28.70 12.34 16.15
CA ARG A 133 28.97 11.12 15.35
C ARG A 133 28.18 11.07 14.03
N LYS A 134 28.16 12.18 13.28
CA LYS A 134 27.49 12.25 11.97
C LYS A 134 27.88 11.17 10.97
N ARG A 135 29.17 10.78 10.94
CA ARG A 135 29.66 9.76 10.01
C ARG A 135 29.05 8.39 10.31
N LEU A 136 29.03 8.00 11.59
CA LEU A 136 28.40 6.75 12.03
C LEU A 136 26.92 6.73 11.66
N MET A 137 26.19 7.82 11.91
CA MET A 137 24.78 7.88 11.56
C MET A 137 24.53 7.81 10.05
N SER A 138 25.44 8.36 9.24
CA SER A 138 25.36 8.23 7.78
C SER A 138 25.56 6.77 7.34
N ILE A 139 26.49 6.05 7.98
CA ILE A 139 26.71 4.62 7.74
C ILE A 139 25.47 3.80 8.13
N ILE A 140 24.86 4.11 9.28
CA ILE A 140 23.62 3.45 9.73
C ILE A 140 22.49 3.68 8.73
N ILE A 141 22.26 4.93 8.30
CA ILE A 141 21.23 5.27 7.31
C ILE A 141 21.46 4.48 6.02
N ILE A 142 22.69 4.50 5.49
CA ILE A 142 23.04 3.76 4.27
C ILE A 142 22.82 2.26 4.45
N GLY A 143 23.24 1.69 5.58
CA GLY A 143 23.04 0.28 5.90
C GLY A 143 21.55 -0.10 5.93
N ILE A 144 20.71 0.73 6.56
CA ILE A 144 19.27 0.50 6.61
C ILE A 144 18.63 0.60 5.22
N ILE A 145 19.08 1.53 4.36
CA ILE A 145 18.61 1.61 2.97
C ILE A 145 18.91 0.32 2.22
N PHE A 146 20.13 -0.21 2.34
CA PHE A 146 20.49 -1.49 1.71
C PHE A 146 19.70 -2.67 2.28
N ILE A 147 19.52 -2.73 3.60
CA ILE A 147 18.71 -3.77 4.24
C ILE A 147 17.26 -3.67 3.77
N TYR A 148 16.68 -2.47 3.71
CA TYR A 148 15.33 -2.24 3.25
C TYR A 148 15.15 -2.66 1.79
N GLY A 149 16.05 -2.24 0.90
CA GLY A 149 16.00 -2.63 -0.52
C GLY A 149 16.16 -4.15 -0.71
N GLY A 150 17.09 -4.78 0.03
CA GLY A 150 17.26 -6.24 0.02
C GLY A 150 16.05 -6.97 0.58
N PHE A 151 15.44 -6.45 1.64
CA PHE A 151 14.22 -6.98 2.22
C PHE A 151 13.05 -6.93 1.22
N GLN A 152 12.83 -5.78 0.58
CA GLN A 152 11.81 -5.64 -0.46
C GLN A 152 12.06 -6.62 -1.60
N TYR A 153 13.29 -6.71 -2.10
CA TYR A 153 13.64 -7.69 -3.14
C TYR A 153 13.33 -9.14 -2.74
N MET A 154 13.62 -9.54 -1.50
CA MET A 154 13.27 -10.88 -1.01
C MET A 154 11.75 -11.10 -0.92
N MET A 155 11.03 -10.10 -0.41
CA MET A 155 9.57 -10.12 -0.27
C MET A 155 8.84 -10.02 -1.61
N TRP A 156 9.53 -9.69 -2.70
CA TRP A 156 8.95 -9.65 -4.04
C TRP A 156 8.38 -11.00 -4.47
N SER A 157 9.00 -12.10 -4.03
CA SER A 157 8.52 -13.45 -4.34
C SER A 157 7.46 -13.96 -3.37
N ASP A 158 7.15 -13.21 -2.30
CA ASP A 158 6.26 -13.63 -1.23
C ASP A 158 4.81 -13.25 -1.51
N TYR A 159 4.04 -14.14 -2.10
CA TYR A 159 2.62 -13.91 -2.37
C TYR A 159 1.82 -15.20 -2.29
N ARG A 160 0.54 -15.06 -1.96
CA ARG A 160 -0.47 -16.09 -2.10
C ARG A 160 -1.63 -15.55 -2.90
N GLY A 161 -2.28 -16.40 -3.68
CA GLY A 161 -3.39 -15.94 -4.48
C GLY A 161 -4.13 -17.07 -5.19
N VAL A 162 -5.22 -16.67 -5.85
CA VAL A 162 -6.05 -17.57 -6.66
C VAL A 162 -5.77 -17.29 -8.14
N HIS A 163 -5.24 -18.27 -8.85
CA HIS A 163 -4.98 -18.17 -10.30
C HIS A 163 -6.08 -18.90 -11.07
N ALA A 164 -6.64 -18.26 -12.09
CA ALA A 164 -7.80 -18.74 -12.83
C ALA A 164 -7.66 -20.18 -13.38
N GLU A 165 -6.46 -20.54 -13.84
CA GLU A 165 -6.17 -21.87 -14.41
C GLU A 165 -5.41 -22.83 -13.48
N GLN A 166 -4.52 -22.33 -12.62
CA GLN A 166 -3.59 -23.15 -11.83
C GLN A 166 -4.11 -23.50 -10.44
N GLY A 167 -5.17 -22.84 -9.97
CA GLY A 167 -5.68 -23.00 -8.61
C GLY A 167 -5.01 -22.04 -7.62
N LEU A 168 -4.82 -22.50 -6.38
CA LEU A 168 -4.22 -21.70 -5.32
C LEU A 168 -2.70 -21.72 -5.45
N ILE A 169 -2.08 -20.55 -5.57
CA ILE A 169 -0.64 -20.40 -5.62
C ILE A 169 -0.18 -19.79 -4.30
N THR A 170 0.79 -20.42 -3.67
CA THR A 170 1.53 -19.84 -2.54
C THR A 170 3.01 -19.87 -2.88
N GLN A 171 3.62 -18.71 -3.00
CA GLN A 171 5.04 -18.54 -3.16
C GLN A 171 5.59 -17.81 -1.94
N LYS A 172 6.52 -18.45 -1.24
CA LYS A 172 7.16 -17.86 -0.06
C LYS A 172 8.44 -17.13 -0.46
N TRP A 173 8.83 -16.14 0.34
CA TRP A 173 10.09 -15.40 0.19
C TRP A 173 11.36 -16.28 0.08
N ASN A 174 11.32 -17.52 0.59
CA ASN A 174 12.44 -18.47 0.53
C ASN A 174 12.50 -19.27 -0.79
N GLY A 175 11.65 -18.94 -1.77
CA GLY A 175 11.59 -19.60 -3.08
C GLY A 175 10.72 -20.86 -3.11
N GLN A 176 10.11 -21.27 -2.00
CA GLN A 176 9.18 -22.39 -2.00
C GLN A 176 7.87 -21.97 -2.67
N LYS A 177 7.58 -22.59 -3.82
CA LYS A 177 6.31 -22.45 -4.53
C LYS A 177 5.47 -23.71 -4.32
N HIS A 178 4.27 -23.53 -3.80
CA HIS A 178 3.25 -24.55 -3.69
C HIS A 178 2.08 -24.14 -4.58
N ILE A 179 1.66 -25.04 -5.46
CA ILE A 179 0.48 -24.85 -6.32
C ILE A 179 -0.48 -25.96 -5.97
N GLN A 180 -1.69 -25.59 -5.58
CA GLN A 180 -2.75 -26.52 -5.29
C GLN A 180 -3.84 -26.36 -6.35
N SER A 181 -4.03 -27.42 -7.14
CA SER A 181 -4.93 -27.35 -8.29
C SER A 181 -6.40 -27.37 -7.84
N PHE A 182 -7.29 -26.80 -8.64
CA PHE A 182 -8.74 -26.86 -8.37
C PHE A 182 -9.26 -28.30 -8.25
N ASN A 183 -8.68 -29.26 -8.98
CA ASN A 183 -9.00 -30.68 -8.87
C ASN A 183 -8.75 -31.31 -7.48
N GLU A 184 -7.92 -30.67 -6.65
CA GLU A 184 -7.61 -31.12 -5.29
C GLU A 184 -8.54 -30.48 -4.24
N MET A 185 -9.40 -29.54 -4.68
CA MET A 185 -10.42 -28.91 -3.85
C MET A 185 -11.64 -29.80 -3.75
N GLU A 186 -12.25 -29.79 -2.58
CA GLU A 186 -13.53 -30.45 -2.32
C GLU A 186 -14.67 -29.43 -2.39
N ARG A 187 -14.48 -28.28 -1.73
CA ARG A 187 -15.49 -27.22 -1.64
C ARG A 187 -14.86 -25.85 -1.44
N ILE A 188 -15.61 -24.84 -1.84
CA ILE A 188 -15.34 -23.43 -1.59
C ILE A 188 -16.58 -22.88 -0.88
N TYR A 189 -16.39 -22.20 0.24
CA TYR A 189 -17.53 -21.57 0.92
C TYR A 189 -17.25 -20.15 1.34
N VAL A 190 -18.31 -19.36 1.34
CA VAL A 190 -18.33 -17.96 1.76
C VAL A 190 -18.95 -17.91 3.15
N GLN A 191 -18.20 -17.42 4.11
CA GLN A 191 -18.64 -17.28 5.49
C GLN A 191 -18.75 -15.79 5.85
N PRO A 192 -19.96 -15.24 5.95
CA PRO A 192 -20.21 -13.96 6.61
C PRO A 192 -19.74 -13.99 8.06
N ASN A 193 -19.33 -12.85 8.59
CA ASN A 193 -18.92 -12.71 9.98
C ASN A 193 -19.03 -11.25 10.41
N LEU A 194 -19.33 -11.01 11.69
CA LEU A 194 -19.27 -9.68 12.26
C LEU A 194 -17.96 -9.47 13.03
N HIS A 195 -17.20 -8.44 12.65
CA HIS A 195 -16.13 -7.95 13.51
C HIS A 195 -16.71 -6.95 14.50
N ILE A 196 -16.54 -7.21 15.79
CA ILE A 196 -17.03 -6.35 16.86
C ILE A 196 -15.89 -5.48 17.35
N GLY A 197 -16.06 -4.17 17.17
CA GLY A 197 -15.11 -3.18 17.64
C GLY A 197 -14.90 -3.21 19.16
N LYS A 198 -13.65 -3.10 19.60
CA LYS A 198 -13.33 -3.04 21.02
C LYS A 198 -13.60 -1.65 21.58
N LEU A 199 -14.36 -1.58 22.68
CA LEU A 199 -14.60 -0.35 23.45
C LEU A 199 -13.30 0.37 23.89
N SER A 200 -12.19 -0.36 23.99
CA SER A 200 -10.89 0.20 24.38
C SER A 200 -10.15 0.91 23.25
N ASP A 201 -10.55 0.72 22.00
CA ASP A 201 -9.88 1.26 20.82
C ASP A 201 -10.89 2.05 19.96
N PRO A 202 -10.85 3.39 19.97
CA PRO A 202 -11.78 4.20 19.21
C PRO A 202 -11.60 4.09 17.68
N SER A 203 -10.55 3.42 17.20
CA SER A 203 -10.34 3.14 15.77
C SER A 203 -10.81 1.74 15.35
N ASP A 204 -11.25 0.92 16.31
CA ASP A 204 -11.74 -0.44 16.06
C ASP A 204 -13.26 -0.40 15.91
N GLU A 205 -13.72 -0.18 14.69
CA GLU A 205 -15.14 -0.08 14.37
C GLU A 205 -15.77 -1.47 14.16
N THR A 206 -17.03 -1.62 14.59
CA THR A 206 -17.83 -2.80 14.25
C THR A 206 -18.14 -2.74 12.76
N GLN A 207 -17.86 -3.83 12.05
CA GLN A 207 -17.99 -3.90 10.59
C GLN A 207 -18.35 -5.32 10.15
N PHE A 208 -19.12 -5.40 9.08
CA PHE A 208 -19.35 -6.64 8.35
C PHE A 208 -18.03 -7.13 7.77
N MET A 209 -17.78 -8.42 7.89
CA MET A 209 -16.66 -9.11 7.26
C MET A 209 -17.16 -10.38 6.61
N TRP A 210 -16.38 -10.91 5.69
CA TRP A 210 -16.66 -12.23 5.15
C TRP A 210 -15.38 -12.91 4.71
N LYS A 211 -15.43 -14.23 4.67
CA LYS A 211 -14.28 -15.07 4.35
C LYS A 211 -14.61 -15.93 3.17
N LEU A 212 -13.65 -16.07 2.27
CA LEU A 212 -13.66 -17.08 1.23
C LEU A 212 -12.73 -18.21 1.64
N ILE A 213 -13.28 -19.41 1.82
CA ILE A 213 -12.57 -20.54 2.39
C ILE A 213 -12.52 -21.66 1.36
N PHE A 214 -11.31 -22.06 1.01
CA PHE A 214 -11.04 -23.19 0.13
C PHE A 214 -10.69 -24.41 0.98
N THR A 215 -11.50 -25.46 0.91
CA THR A 215 -11.23 -26.73 1.59
C THR A 215 -10.70 -27.75 0.59
N ASN A 216 -9.54 -28.31 0.89
CA ASN A 216 -8.97 -29.39 0.11
C ASN A 216 -9.54 -30.76 0.51
N LYS A 217 -9.34 -31.78 -0.35
CA LYS A 217 -9.76 -33.17 -0.08
C LYS A 217 -9.12 -33.80 1.17
N ASN A 218 -8.07 -33.18 1.72
CA ASN A 218 -7.40 -33.60 2.95
C ASN A 218 -7.95 -32.88 4.20
N GLY A 219 -8.93 -31.98 4.04
CA GLY A 219 -9.55 -31.19 5.12
C GLY A 219 -8.77 -29.93 5.55
N GLU A 220 -7.73 -29.55 4.82
CA GLU A 220 -7.00 -28.30 5.07
C GLU A 220 -7.73 -27.11 4.44
N ASN A 221 -7.79 -26.01 5.17
CA ASN A 221 -8.49 -24.80 4.78
C ASN A 221 -7.52 -23.66 4.45
N ILE A 222 -7.71 -23.02 3.30
CA ILE A 222 -7.04 -21.77 2.93
C ILE A 222 -8.08 -20.66 2.95
N ILE A 223 -7.81 -19.62 3.77
CA ILE A 223 -8.76 -18.57 4.11
C ILE A 223 -8.26 -17.23 3.57
N TYR A 224 -9.13 -16.58 2.80
CA TYR A 224 -9.04 -15.17 2.42
C TYR A 224 -10.11 -14.41 3.19
N SER A 225 -9.74 -13.31 3.84
CA SER A 225 -10.66 -12.56 4.72
C SER A 225 -10.81 -11.14 4.21
N TYR A 226 -12.05 -10.71 4.02
CA TYR A 226 -12.39 -9.39 3.53
C TYR A 226 -13.06 -8.59 4.64
N ARG A 227 -12.64 -7.32 4.75
CA ARG A 227 -13.26 -6.34 5.63
C ARG A 227 -14.19 -5.47 4.79
N GLY A 228 -15.46 -5.48 5.17
CA GLY A 228 -16.52 -4.79 4.47
C GLY A 228 -16.82 -5.30 3.06
N LEU A 229 -17.63 -4.51 2.37
CA LEU A 229 -18.07 -4.74 1.00
C LEU A 229 -17.25 -3.91 0.02
N SER A 230 -17.04 -4.42 -1.19
CA SER A 230 -16.52 -3.62 -2.30
C SER A 230 -16.79 -4.33 -3.62
N LYS A 231 -16.95 -3.55 -4.69
CA LYS A 231 -17.22 -4.07 -6.04
C LYS A 231 -16.10 -5.00 -6.54
N ASN A 232 -14.83 -4.61 -6.34
CA ASN A 232 -13.68 -5.40 -6.78
C ASN A 232 -13.65 -6.78 -6.11
N VAL A 233 -13.94 -6.85 -4.81
CA VAL A 233 -13.93 -8.13 -4.09
C VAL A 233 -15.13 -9.00 -4.52
N LEU A 234 -16.30 -8.39 -4.74
CA LEU A 234 -17.46 -9.10 -5.28
C LEU A 234 -17.17 -9.69 -6.67
N ASP A 235 -16.58 -8.90 -7.57
CA ASP A 235 -16.20 -9.34 -8.92
C ASP A 235 -15.20 -10.51 -8.87
N SER A 236 -14.18 -10.44 -8.00
CA SER A 236 -13.25 -11.54 -7.78
C SER A 236 -13.95 -12.81 -7.26
N ALA A 237 -14.90 -12.66 -6.34
CA ALA A 237 -15.63 -13.81 -5.79
C ALA A 237 -16.62 -14.43 -6.80
N LEU A 238 -17.27 -13.62 -7.64
CA LEU A 238 -18.09 -14.09 -8.75
C LEU A 238 -17.27 -14.87 -9.78
N GLN A 239 -16.05 -14.41 -10.10
CA GLN A 239 -15.13 -15.15 -10.96
C GLN A 239 -14.77 -16.52 -10.35
N ILE A 240 -14.54 -16.58 -9.04
CA ILE A 240 -14.25 -17.82 -8.33
C ILE A 240 -15.46 -18.76 -8.31
N LYS A 241 -16.68 -18.23 -8.10
CA LYS A 241 -17.94 -18.99 -8.23
C LYS A 241 -18.08 -19.60 -9.64
N GLY A 242 -17.73 -18.83 -10.68
CA GLY A 242 -17.70 -19.31 -12.06
C GLY A 242 -16.69 -20.45 -12.30
N ILE A 243 -15.48 -20.34 -11.73
CA ILE A 243 -14.46 -21.40 -11.81
C ILE A 243 -14.91 -22.65 -11.05
N ALA A 244 -15.47 -22.49 -9.86
CA ALA A 244 -15.99 -23.60 -9.07
C ALA A 244 -17.05 -24.38 -9.85
N SER A 245 -17.98 -23.68 -10.51
CA SER A 245 -18.99 -24.31 -11.37
C SER A 245 -18.37 -25.08 -12.55
N LYS A 246 -17.36 -24.50 -13.21
CA LYS A 246 -16.67 -25.13 -14.34
C LYS A 246 -15.90 -26.39 -13.94
N GLU A 247 -15.20 -26.34 -12.80
CA GLU A 247 -14.38 -27.44 -12.28
C GLU A 247 -15.19 -28.42 -11.40
N GLN A 248 -16.51 -28.25 -11.32
CA GLN A 248 -17.45 -29.08 -10.54
C GLN A 248 -17.12 -29.13 -9.03
N ILE A 249 -16.63 -28.01 -8.49
CA ILE A 249 -16.39 -27.83 -7.06
C ILE A 249 -17.65 -27.25 -6.42
N THR A 250 -18.06 -27.79 -5.28
CA THR A 250 -19.19 -27.25 -4.51
C THR A 250 -18.87 -25.83 -4.04
N PHE A 251 -19.71 -24.87 -4.41
CA PHE A 251 -19.64 -23.49 -3.95
C PHE A 251 -20.86 -23.17 -3.08
N GLU A 252 -20.65 -22.85 -1.81
CA GLU A 252 -21.73 -22.61 -0.85
C GLU A 252 -21.57 -21.22 -0.20
N VAL A 253 -22.68 -20.54 0.05
CA VAL A 253 -22.71 -19.32 0.85
C VAL A 253 -23.41 -19.64 2.16
N GLU A 254 -22.71 -19.44 3.27
CA GLU A 254 -23.32 -19.61 4.59
C GLU A 254 -24.38 -18.53 4.83
N GLN A 255 -25.49 -18.91 5.44
CA GLN A 255 -26.56 -17.97 5.78
C GLN A 255 -26.09 -16.96 6.83
N MET A 256 -26.39 -15.69 6.58
CA MET A 256 -26.16 -14.63 7.56
C MET A 256 -27.09 -14.78 8.76
N SER A 257 -26.55 -14.51 9.95
CA SER A 257 -27.36 -14.21 11.12
C SER A 257 -28.05 -12.85 10.97
N GLU A 258 -29.11 -12.62 11.74
CA GLU A 258 -29.86 -11.34 11.75
C GLU A 258 -28.94 -10.13 11.97
N LYS A 259 -27.99 -10.24 12.89
CA LYS A 259 -27.01 -9.17 13.16
C LYS A 259 -26.04 -8.95 12.00
N GLU A 260 -25.61 -10.01 11.33
CA GLU A 260 -24.73 -9.86 10.16
C GLU A 260 -25.48 -9.20 9.00
N ARG A 261 -26.77 -9.54 8.81
CA ARG A 261 -27.63 -8.90 7.82
C ARG A 261 -27.82 -7.40 8.10
N GLU A 262 -28.11 -7.02 9.34
CA GLU A 262 -28.24 -5.60 9.72
C GLU A 262 -26.98 -4.80 9.37
N TRP A 263 -25.80 -5.34 9.67
CA TRP A 263 -24.52 -4.68 9.37
C TRP A 263 -24.18 -4.69 7.89
N PHE A 264 -24.54 -5.76 7.18
CA PHE A 264 -24.40 -5.85 5.73
C PHE A 264 -25.23 -4.78 5.01
N ASP A 265 -26.51 -4.65 5.36
CA ASP A 265 -27.42 -3.63 4.80
C ASP A 265 -26.93 -2.22 5.15
N PHE A 266 -26.50 -2.01 6.39
CA PHE A 266 -25.94 -0.74 6.83
C PHE A 266 -24.69 -0.34 6.03
N GLU A 267 -23.77 -1.28 5.78
CA GLU A 267 -22.56 -1.00 5.01
C GLU A 267 -22.83 -0.76 3.53
N LEU A 268 -23.77 -1.51 2.92
CA LEU A 268 -24.21 -1.26 1.53
C LEU A 268 -24.68 0.18 1.36
N MET A 269 -25.55 0.63 2.27
CA MET A 269 -26.07 2.00 2.29
C MET A 269 -24.96 3.02 2.55
N LEU A 270 -24.09 2.76 3.52
CA LEU A 270 -23.01 3.68 3.90
C LEU A 270 -22.00 3.89 2.77
N GLN A 271 -21.72 2.84 2.00
CA GLN A 271 -20.77 2.87 0.88
C GLN A 271 -21.41 3.25 -0.46
N GLU A 272 -22.72 3.51 -0.50
CA GLU A 272 -23.49 3.82 -1.72
C GLU A 272 -23.30 2.76 -2.83
N LEU A 273 -23.23 1.49 -2.45
CA LEU A 273 -23.04 0.37 -3.39
C LEU A 273 -24.36 -0.03 -4.04
N GLU A 274 -24.31 -0.49 -5.29
CA GLU A 274 -25.46 -1.14 -5.94
C GLU A 274 -25.78 -2.43 -5.19
N GLU A 275 -26.94 -2.49 -4.53
CA GLU A 275 -27.28 -3.53 -3.54
C GLU A 275 -27.53 -4.90 -4.20
N GLU A 276 -28.25 -4.91 -5.32
CA GLU A 276 -28.71 -6.09 -6.08
C GLU A 276 -27.60 -7.15 -6.35
N PRO A 277 -26.42 -6.79 -6.91
CA PRO A 277 -25.32 -7.75 -7.08
C PRO A 277 -24.87 -8.43 -5.79
N PHE A 278 -24.89 -7.72 -4.66
CA PHE A 278 -24.46 -8.26 -3.37
C PHE A 278 -25.55 -9.16 -2.78
N TYR A 279 -26.81 -8.73 -2.79
CA TYR A 279 -27.94 -9.57 -2.34
C TYR A 279 -27.99 -10.89 -3.10
N HIS A 280 -27.85 -10.85 -4.43
CA HIS A 280 -27.81 -12.05 -5.27
C HIS A 280 -26.61 -12.94 -4.96
N PHE A 281 -25.42 -12.37 -4.72
CA PHE A 281 -24.23 -13.16 -4.39
C PHE A 281 -24.36 -13.85 -3.04
N PHE A 282 -24.88 -13.15 -2.03
CA PHE A 282 -25.04 -13.67 -0.68
C PHE A 282 -26.32 -14.49 -0.47
N GLU A 283 -27.12 -14.68 -1.54
CA GLU A 283 -28.37 -15.47 -1.51
C GLU A 283 -29.35 -14.94 -0.44
N VAL A 284 -29.37 -13.62 -0.27
CA VAL A 284 -30.29 -12.92 0.62
C VAL A 284 -31.55 -12.61 -0.19
N GLU A 285 -32.68 -13.24 0.17
CA GLU A 285 -33.97 -12.88 -0.41
C GLU A 285 -34.43 -11.51 0.11
N ASP A 286 -34.84 -10.65 -0.83
CA ASP A 286 -35.60 -9.42 -0.54
C ASP A 286 -36.91 -9.81 0.14
N ASN A 287 -37.07 -9.41 1.39
CA ASN A 287 -38.35 -9.51 2.11
C ASN A 287 -39.15 -8.20 1.94
#